data_AF-A0A9Q1JTM0-F1
#
_entry.id   AF-A0A9Q1JTM0-F1
#
_cell.length_a   1.000
_cell.length_b   1.000
_cell.length_c   1.000
_cell.angle_alpha   90.00
_cell.angle_beta   90.00
_cell.angle_gamma   90.00
#
_symmetry.space_group_name_H-M   'P 1'
#
loop_
_entity.id
_entity.type
_entity.pdbx_description
1 polymer ?
#
loop_
_entity_poly.entity_id
_entity_poly.type
_entity_poly.pdbx_seq_one_letter_code
_entity_poly.pdbx_strand_id
1 'polypeptide(L)'
;MRIEKNLKRLKRTGGIVGITLAVVSQKKLLEKLVRYIVLCALSFTDALVSTGLSKLGYEYVNIGLTVTLIKFRATLFPKNRRFPLESKLLQIMSTARDLRLEFIQMQGTFWGVDYLKYDNCNNDGSKPTVRYPVMTRALMKSGRPIFFSLCEWGDMHPALWGYQVGNSWRTTNDINDNWASMMSRADTNEVYAEFARPGGWNDPDMLEVGNGGMTKDEYIVHFSIWAISKEMLNIFGSDAYRGDRTMQAPLLIGCDVRNMTKETMEIISNEEVIAILWVFKLKKSEWKEIGRVAVLLVNRGAFRTSITAHWDDIGIPAGSVVEARDLWAHKTLKQKFVGNLTAAMDSHACKMYILKPIA
;
A
#
# COMPACT_ATOMS: atom_id res chain seq x y z
N MET A 1 -28.27 -23.07 0.64
CA MET A 1 -29.35 -24.09 0.79
C MET A 1 -29.89 -24.26 2.22
N ARG A 2 -29.07 -24.30 3.30
CA ARG A 2 -29.58 -24.50 4.69
C ARG A 2 -30.31 -23.28 5.30
N ILE A 3 -30.14 -22.10 4.69
CA ILE A 3 -30.70 -20.81 5.14
C ILE A 3 -32.19 -20.66 4.74
N GLU A 4 -32.58 -21.05 3.52
CA GLU A 4 -33.97 -20.91 3.04
C GLU A 4 -34.96 -21.85 3.76
N LYS A 5 -34.50 -23.05 4.14
CA LYS A 5 -35.33 -24.02 4.87
C LYS A 5 -35.68 -23.54 6.29
N ASN A 6 -34.78 -22.77 6.91
CA ASN A 6 -35.00 -22.20 8.24
C ASN A 6 -35.93 -20.97 8.21
N LEU A 7 -35.84 -20.15 7.16
CA LEU A 7 -36.73 -18.99 6.96
C LEU A 7 -38.19 -19.39 6.69
N LYS A 8 -38.44 -20.48 5.95
CA LYS A 8 -39.81 -20.99 5.72
C LYS A 8 -40.44 -21.59 6.99
N ARG A 9 -39.65 -22.07 7.94
CA ARG A 9 -40.14 -22.63 9.23
C ARG A 9 -40.53 -21.53 10.22
N LEU A 10 -39.77 -20.43 10.24
CA LEU A 10 -40.03 -19.24 11.08
C LEU A 10 -41.34 -18.50 10.76
N LYS A 11 -41.87 -18.62 9.53
CA LYS A 11 -43.18 -18.03 9.17
C LYS A 11 -44.39 -18.84 9.68
N ARG A 12 -44.22 -20.10 10.10
CA ARG A 12 -45.32 -21.01 10.46
C ARG A 12 -45.55 -21.19 11.96
N THR A 13 -44.61 -20.78 12.81
CA THR A 13 -44.71 -20.89 14.28
C THR A 13 -44.47 -19.51 14.86
N GLY A 14 -45.54 -18.88 15.34
CA GLY A 14 -45.61 -17.45 15.61
C GLY A 14 -44.63 -16.87 16.62
N GLY A 15 -44.64 -15.54 16.67
CA GLY A 15 -44.22 -14.76 17.83
C GLY A 15 -42.84 -14.14 17.75
N ILE A 16 -42.75 -12.97 18.38
CA ILE A 16 -41.56 -12.16 18.67
C ILE A 16 -40.33 -13.02 19.04
N VAL A 17 -40.52 -14.17 19.68
CA VAL A 17 -39.48 -15.13 20.07
C VAL A 17 -38.66 -15.66 18.88
N GLY A 18 -39.29 -15.96 17.74
CA GLY A 18 -38.59 -16.46 16.55
C GLY A 18 -37.69 -15.40 15.89
N ILE A 19 -38.14 -14.14 15.91
CA ILE A 19 -37.36 -12.98 15.46
C ILE A 19 -36.20 -12.72 16.44
N THR A 20 -36.44 -12.76 17.75
CA THR A 20 -35.41 -12.60 18.78
C THR A 20 -34.32 -13.67 18.68
N LEU A 21 -34.67 -14.94 18.46
CA LEU A 21 -33.69 -16.03 18.28
C LEU A 21 -32.83 -15.84 17.02
N ALA A 22 -33.42 -15.40 15.91
CA ALA A 22 -32.68 -15.09 14.69
C ALA A 22 -31.69 -13.92 14.89
N VAL A 23 -32.13 -12.86 15.57
CA VAL A 23 -31.28 -11.69 15.92
C VAL A 23 -30.15 -12.09 16.87
N VAL A 24 -30.41 -12.90 17.90
CA VAL A 24 -29.37 -13.41 18.82
C VAL A 24 -28.38 -14.32 18.10
N SER A 25 -28.85 -15.16 17.18
CA SER A 25 -27.98 -16.02 16.36
C SER A 25 -27.06 -15.20 15.44
N GLN A 26 -27.61 -14.17 14.79
CA GLN A 26 -26.83 -13.24 13.96
C GLN A 26 -25.81 -12.45 14.80
N LYS A 27 -26.19 -11.99 15.99
CA LYS A 27 -25.28 -11.33 16.93
C LYS A 27 -24.11 -12.24 17.34
N LYS A 28 -24.39 -13.51 17.68
CA LYS A 28 -23.35 -14.49 18.01
C LYS A 28 -22.43 -14.80 16.82
N LEU A 29 -22.96 -14.82 15.59
CA LEU A 29 -22.16 -15.00 14.39
C LEU A 29 -21.25 -13.79 14.15
N LEU A 30 -21.77 -12.58 14.31
CA LEU A 30 -21.00 -11.34 14.21
C LEU A 30 -19.89 -11.28 15.27
N GLU A 31 -20.18 -11.63 16.52
CA GLU A 31 -19.18 -11.70 17.59
C GLU A 31 -18.06 -12.70 17.27
N LYS A 32 -18.39 -13.87 16.70
CA LYS A 32 -17.38 -14.85 16.26
C LYS A 32 -16.53 -14.31 15.11
N LEU A 33 -17.15 -13.65 14.14
CA LEU A 33 -16.44 -13.06 13.01
C LEU A 33 -15.49 -11.95 13.47
N VAL A 34 -15.94 -11.04 14.32
CA VAL A 34 -15.10 -9.97 14.89
C VAL A 34 -13.93 -10.57 15.66
N ARG A 35 -14.16 -11.58 16.52
CA ARG A 35 -13.08 -12.27 17.23
C ARG A 35 -12.07 -12.91 16.27
N TYR A 36 -12.55 -13.55 15.21
CA TYR A 36 -11.67 -14.16 14.20
C TYR A 36 -10.81 -13.11 13.51
N ILE A 37 -11.41 -11.99 13.06
CA ILE A 37 -10.70 -10.87 12.43
C ILE A 37 -9.63 -10.30 13.37
N VAL A 38 -9.97 -10.05 14.64
CA VAL A 38 -9.01 -9.57 15.66
C VAL A 38 -7.83 -10.53 15.78
N LEU A 39 -8.11 -11.83 15.94
CA LEU A 39 -7.05 -12.84 16.11
C LEU A 39 -6.15 -12.95 14.88
N CYS A 40 -6.72 -12.86 13.67
CA CYS A 40 -5.95 -12.78 12.45
C CYS A 40 -5.04 -11.54 12.47
N ALA A 41 -5.60 -10.35 12.69
CA ALA A 41 -4.82 -9.11 12.72
C ALA A 41 -3.68 -9.13 13.74
N LEU A 42 -3.94 -9.67 14.95
CA LEU A 42 -2.90 -9.86 15.97
C LEU A 42 -1.80 -10.82 15.48
N SER A 43 -2.15 -11.94 14.85
CA SER A 43 -1.14 -12.88 14.34
C SER A 43 -0.25 -12.27 13.24
N PHE A 44 -0.81 -11.41 12.38
CA PHE A 44 -0.04 -10.65 11.39
C PHE A 44 0.85 -9.59 12.05
N THR A 45 0.33 -8.91 13.06
CA THR A 45 1.07 -7.92 13.85
C THR A 45 2.28 -8.56 14.52
N ASP A 46 2.09 -9.69 15.20
CA ASP A 46 3.16 -10.45 15.85
C ASP A 46 4.22 -10.91 14.84
N ALA A 47 3.79 -11.34 13.64
CA ALA A 47 4.69 -11.70 12.56
C ALA A 47 5.51 -10.50 12.03
N LEU A 48 4.89 -9.33 11.82
CA LEU A 48 5.62 -8.12 11.42
C LEU A 48 6.68 -7.70 12.44
N VAL A 49 6.38 -7.80 13.74
CA VAL A 49 7.34 -7.50 14.81
C VAL A 49 8.46 -8.52 14.86
N SER A 50 8.10 -9.81 14.91
CA SER A 50 9.07 -10.89 15.12
C SER A 50 10.01 -11.10 13.93
N THR A 51 9.53 -10.86 12.70
CA THR A 51 10.37 -10.87 11.48
C THR A 51 11.24 -9.64 11.34
N GLY A 52 10.97 -8.56 12.09
CA GLY A 52 11.68 -7.29 12.03
C GLY A 52 11.17 -6.33 10.95
N LEU A 53 10.17 -6.71 10.15
CA LEU A 53 9.58 -5.85 9.12
C LEU A 53 9.03 -4.54 9.70
N SER A 54 8.48 -4.54 10.91
CA SER A 54 8.00 -3.30 11.53
C SER A 54 9.12 -2.26 11.72
N LYS A 55 10.36 -2.69 11.98
CA LYS A 55 11.52 -1.80 12.12
C LYS A 55 11.97 -1.19 10.78
N LEU A 56 11.55 -1.80 9.67
CA LEU A 56 11.82 -1.33 8.31
C LEU A 56 10.74 -0.36 7.80
N GLY A 57 9.72 -0.05 8.61
CA GLY A 57 8.66 0.90 8.27
C GLY A 57 7.33 0.24 7.83
N TYR A 58 7.22 -1.09 7.86
CA TYR A 58 5.94 -1.77 7.64
C TYR A 58 5.07 -1.70 8.91
N GLU A 59 4.38 -0.56 9.07
CA GLU A 59 3.69 -0.21 10.32
C GLU A 59 2.16 -0.43 10.30
N TYR A 60 1.58 -0.68 9.12
CA TYR A 60 0.13 -0.84 8.95
C TYR A 60 -0.25 -2.30 8.71
N VAL A 61 -1.27 -2.77 9.44
CA VAL A 61 -1.96 -4.05 9.19
C VAL A 61 -3.36 -3.77 8.68
N ASN A 62 -3.52 -3.84 7.36
CA ASN A 62 -4.79 -3.52 6.69
C ASN A 62 -5.69 -4.75 6.65
N ILE A 63 -6.90 -4.63 7.19
CA ILE A 63 -7.88 -5.73 7.17
C ILE A 63 -8.76 -5.61 5.92
N GLY A 64 -8.40 -6.31 4.85
CA GLY A 64 -9.22 -6.42 3.64
C GLY A 64 -10.40 -7.39 3.82
N LEU A 65 -11.59 -7.01 3.38
CA LEU A 65 -12.73 -7.92 3.31
C LEU A 65 -12.86 -8.49 1.90
N THR A 66 -12.60 -9.80 1.72
CA THR A 66 -13.06 -10.57 0.54
C THR A 66 -14.49 -11.08 0.72
N VAL A 67 -15.29 -10.46 1.62
CA VAL A 67 -16.61 -10.97 1.97
C VAL A 67 -17.68 -10.31 1.11
N THR A 68 -17.97 -10.94 -0.01
CA THR A 68 -19.28 -10.91 -0.66
C THR A 68 -20.34 -11.33 0.36
N LEU A 69 -20.90 -10.38 1.13
CA LEU A 69 -22.23 -10.42 1.77
C LEU A 69 -22.31 -9.31 2.82
N ILE A 70 -22.99 -8.21 2.50
CA ILE A 70 -24.04 -7.60 3.34
C ILE A 70 -24.80 -6.61 2.44
N LYS A 71 -25.87 -7.11 1.82
CA LYS A 71 -26.96 -6.28 1.32
C LYS A 71 -27.98 -6.20 2.46
N PHE A 72 -27.73 -5.39 3.49
CA PHE A 72 -28.79 -5.06 4.47
C PHE A 72 -29.58 -3.88 3.94
N ARG A 73 -30.76 -4.21 3.38
CA ARG A 73 -31.80 -3.26 3.00
C ARG A 73 -32.10 -2.37 4.21
N ALA A 74 -31.90 -1.07 4.05
CA ALA A 74 -32.22 -0.04 5.03
C ALA A 74 -33.69 -0.14 5.44
N THR A 75 -33.98 -0.83 6.54
CA THR A 75 -35.26 -0.78 7.23
C THR A 75 -35.06 -1.32 8.63
N LEU A 76 -35.50 -0.53 9.63
CA LEU A 76 -35.55 -0.77 11.07
C LEU A 76 -34.35 -0.27 11.90
N PHE A 77 -34.35 1.04 12.16
CA PHE A 77 -33.96 1.55 13.47
C PHE A 77 -35.24 1.95 14.24
N PRO A 78 -35.60 1.26 15.34
CA PRO A 78 -36.45 1.84 16.35
C PRO A 78 -35.61 2.71 17.28
N LYS A 79 -36.13 3.91 17.57
CA LYS A 79 -35.62 4.83 18.59
C LYS A 79 -35.59 4.15 19.97
N ASN A 80 -34.54 4.47 20.73
CA ASN A 80 -34.40 4.37 22.19
C ASN A 80 -33.96 3.05 22.87
N ARG A 81 -32.81 3.19 23.55
CA ARG A 81 -32.34 2.62 24.84
C ARG A 81 -31.48 1.34 24.87
N ARG A 82 -30.31 1.57 25.49
CA ARG A 82 -29.41 0.73 26.32
C ARG A 82 -28.36 -0.15 25.63
N PHE A 83 -27.17 0.44 25.51
CA PHE A 83 -25.87 -0.25 25.49
C PHE A 83 -25.61 -0.93 26.85
N PRO A 84 -25.12 -2.18 26.85
CA PRO A 84 -23.72 -2.36 27.26
C PRO A 84 -23.03 -3.56 26.56
N LEU A 85 -22.04 -3.26 25.71
CA LEU A 85 -20.92 -4.16 25.37
C LEU A 85 -19.56 -3.45 25.48
N GLU A 86 -19.56 -2.19 25.92
CA GLU A 86 -18.46 -1.23 25.77
C GLU A 86 -17.37 -1.32 26.84
N SER A 87 -17.62 -1.92 28.01
CA SER A 87 -16.67 -1.81 29.14
C SER A 87 -15.59 -2.90 29.25
N LYS A 88 -15.63 -3.97 28.44
CA LYS A 88 -14.64 -5.07 28.53
C LYS A 88 -13.66 -5.19 27.36
N LEU A 89 -13.95 -4.58 26.21
CA LEU A 89 -12.98 -4.52 25.09
C LEU A 89 -11.79 -3.59 25.43
N LEU A 90 -12.02 -2.59 26.29
CA LEU A 90 -10.98 -1.65 26.77
C LEU A 90 -9.91 -2.28 27.66
N GLN A 91 -10.10 -3.50 28.19
CA GLN A 91 -9.11 -4.13 29.09
C GLN A 91 -8.17 -5.12 28.38
N ILE A 92 -8.39 -5.42 27.10
CA ILE A 92 -7.47 -6.25 26.30
C ILE A 92 -6.49 -5.37 25.49
N MET A 93 -6.77 -4.05 25.37
CA MET A 93 -5.96 -3.11 24.58
C MET A 93 -4.81 -2.43 25.35
N SER A 94 -4.48 -2.85 26.59
CA SER A 94 -3.44 -2.17 27.39
C SER A 94 -2.04 -2.82 27.35
N THR A 95 -1.76 -3.75 26.44
CA THR A 95 -0.45 -4.46 26.45
C THR A 95 0.20 -4.70 25.08
N ALA A 96 -0.25 -4.04 24.01
CA ALA A 96 0.51 -3.95 22.76
C ALA A 96 1.01 -2.52 22.61
N ARG A 97 2.13 -2.21 23.27
CA ARG A 97 2.87 -0.97 22.97
C ARG A 97 3.52 -1.18 21.60
N ASP A 98 3.17 -0.32 20.65
CA ASP A 98 3.90 0.00 19.40
C ASP A 98 3.33 -0.45 18.04
N LEU A 99 2.10 -0.94 17.88
CA LEU A 99 1.51 -1.14 16.54
C LEU A 99 0.00 -0.78 16.41
N ARG A 100 -0.35 -0.20 15.25
CA ARG A 100 -1.67 0.39 14.90
C ARG A 100 -2.57 -0.67 14.24
N LEU A 101 -3.80 -0.88 14.75
CA LEU A 101 -4.76 -1.89 14.28
C LEU A 101 -6.02 -1.23 13.67
N GLU A 102 -6.57 -1.80 12.58
CA GLU A 102 -7.72 -1.26 11.84
C GLU A 102 -8.99 -2.14 11.84
N PHE A 103 -10.16 -1.53 11.59
CA PHE A 103 -11.42 -2.17 11.22
C PHE A 103 -12.15 -1.39 10.11
N ILE A 104 -12.74 -2.09 9.15
CA ILE A 104 -13.57 -1.51 8.08
C ILE A 104 -15.04 -1.40 8.53
N GLN A 105 -15.55 -0.16 8.47
CA GLN A 105 -16.95 0.27 8.34
C GLN A 105 -18.00 -0.33 9.31
N MET A 106 -18.19 0.34 10.45
CA MET A 106 -19.49 0.43 11.13
C MET A 106 -19.76 1.90 11.47
N GLN A 107 -20.92 2.41 11.06
CA GLN A 107 -21.37 3.75 11.43
C GLN A 107 -21.40 3.90 12.96
N GLY A 108 -20.65 4.86 13.51
CA GLY A 108 -20.96 5.44 14.82
C GLY A 108 -19.87 5.48 15.88
N THR A 109 -18.78 4.72 15.79
CA THR A 109 -17.68 4.76 16.77
C THR A 109 -16.37 4.31 16.13
N PHE A 110 -15.41 5.24 15.98
CA PHE A 110 -14.09 4.94 15.44
C PHE A 110 -13.23 4.26 16.50
N TRP A 111 -12.99 2.96 16.32
CA TRP A 111 -12.12 2.13 17.15
C TRP A 111 -10.66 2.39 16.81
N GLY A 112 -10.07 3.51 17.24
CA GLY A 112 -8.61 3.73 17.18
C GLY A 112 -7.93 3.64 15.80
N VAL A 113 -8.68 3.64 14.69
CA VAL A 113 -8.19 3.46 13.32
C VAL A 113 -7.25 4.60 12.92
N ASP A 114 -6.18 4.25 12.18
CA ASP A 114 -5.15 5.19 11.72
C ASP A 114 -4.98 5.22 10.19
N TYR A 115 -5.54 4.27 9.45
CA TYR A 115 -5.57 4.27 7.98
C TYR A 115 -6.92 3.70 7.47
N LEU A 116 -7.37 4.15 6.30
CA LEU A 116 -8.62 3.72 5.66
C LEU A 116 -8.42 3.57 4.15
N LYS A 117 -8.49 2.33 3.64
CA LYS A 117 -8.73 2.04 2.23
C LYS A 117 -10.24 2.19 1.93
N TYR A 118 -10.60 3.02 0.95
CA TYR A 118 -11.99 3.30 0.61
C TYR A 118 -12.30 3.00 -0.86
N ASP A 119 -13.04 1.90 -1.04
CA ASP A 119 -13.37 1.28 -2.33
C ASP A 119 -14.42 2.05 -3.15
N ASN A 120 -14.57 1.66 -4.42
CA ASN A 120 -15.50 2.21 -5.40
C ASN A 120 -16.54 1.19 -5.88
N CYS A 121 -16.54 -0.05 -5.36
CA CYS A 121 -17.61 -1.02 -5.59
C CYS A 121 -19.00 -0.50 -5.14
N ASN A 122 -20.06 -0.87 -5.87
CA ASN A 122 -21.47 -0.60 -5.51
C ASN A 122 -21.81 0.88 -5.25
N ASN A 123 -21.17 1.80 -5.96
CA ASN A 123 -21.17 3.24 -5.73
C ASN A 123 -22.44 4.01 -6.12
N ASP A 124 -23.61 3.38 -6.26
CA ASP A 124 -24.88 3.97 -6.72
C ASP A 124 -24.87 4.81 -8.02
N GLY A 125 -23.77 4.77 -8.77
CA GLY A 125 -23.53 5.59 -9.97
C GLY A 125 -22.97 6.98 -9.66
N SER A 126 -22.75 7.33 -8.39
CA SER A 126 -22.15 8.61 -8.03
C SER A 126 -20.65 8.62 -8.29
N LYS A 127 -20.18 9.76 -8.81
CA LYS A 127 -18.80 9.97 -9.23
C LYS A 127 -17.84 9.95 -8.04
N PRO A 128 -16.62 9.39 -8.18
CA PRO A 128 -15.57 9.46 -7.17
C PRO A 128 -15.32 10.89 -6.65
N THR A 129 -15.25 11.87 -7.55
CA THR A 129 -15.05 13.29 -7.24
C THR A 129 -16.13 13.92 -6.35
N VAL A 130 -17.28 13.26 -6.20
CA VAL A 130 -18.36 13.67 -5.29
C VAL A 130 -18.32 12.89 -3.98
N ARG A 131 -18.13 11.56 -4.03
CA ARG A 131 -18.16 10.70 -2.84
C ARG A 131 -16.93 10.83 -1.95
N TYR A 132 -15.72 10.84 -2.52
CA TYR A 132 -14.48 10.87 -1.74
C TYR A 132 -14.38 12.10 -0.83
N PRO A 133 -14.67 13.34 -1.29
CA PRO A 133 -14.70 14.51 -0.41
C PRO A 133 -15.67 14.39 0.79
N VAL A 134 -16.78 13.65 0.65
CA VAL A 134 -17.73 13.42 1.74
C VAL A 134 -17.05 12.60 2.85
N MET A 135 -16.34 11.54 2.47
CA MET A 135 -15.60 10.72 3.43
C MET A 135 -14.43 11.50 4.05
N THR A 136 -13.68 12.28 3.27
CA THR A 136 -12.63 13.16 3.79
C THR A 136 -13.16 14.06 4.91
N ARG A 137 -14.30 14.74 4.70
CA ARG A 137 -14.92 15.59 5.72
C ARG A 137 -15.34 14.80 6.97
N ALA A 138 -15.83 13.57 6.79
CA ALA A 138 -16.20 12.71 7.90
C ALA A 138 -14.99 12.28 8.74
N LEU A 139 -13.88 11.90 8.08
CA LEU A 139 -12.62 11.56 8.75
C LEU A 139 -12.04 12.77 9.48
N MET A 140 -12.00 13.94 8.85
CA MET A 140 -11.51 15.17 9.48
C MET A 140 -12.36 15.56 10.71
N LYS A 141 -13.69 15.38 10.63
CA LYS A 141 -14.60 15.65 11.77
C LYS A 141 -14.39 14.68 12.93
N SER A 142 -13.80 13.51 12.70
CA SER A 142 -13.48 12.56 13.78
C SER A 142 -12.44 13.09 14.77
N GLY A 143 -11.63 14.09 14.36
CA GLY A 143 -10.55 14.65 15.16
C GLY A 143 -9.33 13.74 15.32
N ARG A 144 -9.29 12.59 14.62
CA ARG A 144 -8.12 11.70 14.56
C ARG A 144 -7.44 11.80 13.19
N PRO A 145 -6.10 11.84 13.12
CA PRO A 145 -5.38 11.71 11.86
C PRO A 145 -5.52 10.28 11.34
N ILE A 146 -6.22 10.11 10.22
CA ILE A 146 -6.41 8.83 9.55
C ILE A 146 -5.87 8.96 8.13
N PHE A 147 -4.89 8.13 7.76
CA PHE A 147 -4.38 8.08 6.39
C PHE A 147 -5.48 7.58 5.46
N PHE A 148 -5.87 8.38 4.47
CA PHE A 148 -6.98 8.06 3.60
C PHE A 148 -6.51 7.59 2.22
N SER A 149 -6.68 6.30 1.94
CA SER A 149 -6.32 5.65 0.68
C SER A 149 -7.54 5.47 -0.21
N LEU A 150 -7.55 6.14 -1.35
CA LEU A 150 -8.62 6.08 -2.34
C LEU A 150 -8.44 4.86 -3.24
N CYS A 151 -9.50 4.06 -3.41
CA CYS A 151 -9.49 2.86 -4.24
C CYS A 151 -10.63 2.89 -5.26
N GLU A 152 -10.50 3.73 -6.29
CA GLU A 152 -11.45 3.85 -7.41
C GLU A 152 -10.90 3.35 -8.75
N TRP A 153 -9.74 2.70 -8.71
CA TRP A 153 -9.07 2.06 -9.84
C TRP A 153 -8.62 2.98 -10.97
N GLY A 154 -8.37 4.26 -10.68
CA GLY A 154 -8.03 5.28 -11.67
C GLY A 154 -9.24 5.96 -12.33
N ASP A 155 -10.46 5.66 -11.87
CA ASP A 155 -11.70 6.23 -12.40
C ASP A 155 -11.74 7.75 -12.25
N MET A 156 -11.83 8.44 -13.40
CA MET A 156 -11.71 9.90 -13.50
C MET A 156 -10.35 10.47 -13.09
N HIS A 157 -9.26 9.71 -13.26
CA HIS A 157 -7.88 10.20 -13.12
C HIS A 157 -7.58 10.83 -11.75
N PRO A 158 -7.56 10.03 -10.66
CA PRO A 158 -7.43 10.52 -9.30
C PRO A 158 -6.11 11.22 -9.02
N ALA A 159 -5.07 11.00 -9.83
CA ALA A 159 -3.85 11.80 -9.79
C ALA A 159 -4.10 13.31 -9.93
N LEU A 160 -5.16 13.72 -10.63
CA LEU A 160 -5.49 15.13 -10.87
C LEU A 160 -6.21 15.80 -9.69
N TRP A 161 -6.85 15.04 -8.81
CA TRP A 161 -7.74 15.59 -7.76
C TRP A 161 -7.59 14.94 -6.38
N GLY A 162 -7.07 13.72 -6.31
CA GLY A 162 -6.93 12.88 -5.12
C GLY A 162 -6.15 13.53 -3.98
N TYR A 163 -5.14 14.34 -4.32
CA TYR A 163 -4.31 15.05 -3.34
C TYR A 163 -5.09 16.03 -2.45
N GLN A 164 -6.27 16.51 -2.89
CA GLN A 164 -7.09 17.43 -2.09
C GLN A 164 -7.95 16.68 -1.06
N VAL A 165 -8.11 15.37 -1.25
CA VAL A 165 -9.12 14.57 -0.55
C VAL A 165 -8.52 13.45 0.27
N GLY A 166 -7.37 12.89 -0.10
CA GLY A 166 -6.71 11.82 0.65
C GLY A 166 -5.20 11.78 0.45
N ASN A 167 -4.58 10.74 1.00
CA ASN A 167 -3.14 10.60 1.12
C ASN A 167 -2.52 9.66 0.07
N SER A 168 -3.33 8.77 -0.49
CA SER A 168 -2.96 8.00 -1.68
C SER A 168 -4.19 7.71 -2.53
N TRP A 169 -3.97 7.35 -3.79
CA TRP A 169 -5.05 6.97 -4.70
C TRP A 169 -4.60 5.89 -5.67
N ARG A 170 -5.44 4.89 -5.86
CA ARG A 170 -5.24 3.84 -6.85
C ARG A 170 -5.19 4.45 -8.25
N THR A 171 -4.12 4.22 -8.99
CA THR A 171 -3.99 4.70 -10.39
C THR A 171 -4.42 3.66 -11.40
N THR A 172 -4.67 2.43 -10.94
CA THR A 172 -4.88 1.26 -11.77
C THR A 172 -5.96 0.33 -11.22
N ASN A 173 -6.47 -0.57 -12.06
CA ASN A 173 -7.18 -1.78 -11.63
C ASN A 173 -6.31 -2.69 -10.75
N ASP A 174 -6.94 -3.69 -10.15
CA ASP A 174 -6.25 -4.63 -9.24
C ASP A 174 -5.08 -5.32 -9.94
N ILE A 175 -3.99 -5.51 -9.20
CA ILE A 175 -2.87 -6.32 -9.64
C ILE A 175 -3.22 -7.82 -9.55
N ASN A 176 -2.54 -8.61 -10.36
CA ASN A 176 -2.54 -10.06 -10.23
C ASN A 176 -1.08 -10.50 -10.18
N ASP A 177 -0.83 -11.61 -9.50
CA ASP A 177 0.49 -12.23 -9.37
C ASP A 177 0.96 -12.89 -10.68
N ASN A 178 1.32 -12.06 -11.66
CA ASN A 178 2.01 -12.43 -12.89
C ASN A 178 2.69 -11.21 -13.52
N TRP A 179 3.75 -11.47 -14.29
CA TRP A 179 4.59 -10.47 -14.95
C TRP A 179 3.82 -9.46 -15.80
N ALA A 180 2.88 -9.94 -16.63
CA ALA A 180 2.15 -9.10 -17.55
C ALA A 180 1.25 -8.09 -16.82
N SER A 181 0.54 -8.56 -15.78
CA SER A 181 -0.28 -7.71 -14.92
C SER A 181 0.59 -6.68 -14.21
N MET A 182 1.68 -7.12 -13.55
CA MET A 182 2.60 -6.26 -12.81
C MET A 182 3.16 -5.14 -13.69
N MET A 183 3.69 -5.48 -14.87
CA MET A 183 4.24 -4.48 -15.80
C MET A 183 3.16 -3.53 -16.34
N SER A 184 1.96 -4.03 -16.63
CA SER A 184 0.84 -3.18 -17.05
C SER A 184 0.45 -2.15 -15.97
N ARG A 185 0.46 -2.54 -14.69
CA ARG A 185 0.19 -1.62 -13.58
C ARG A 185 1.30 -0.57 -13.47
N ALA A 186 2.56 -0.98 -13.56
CA ALA A 186 3.71 -0.08 -13.55
C ALA A 186 3.62 0.98 -14.66
N ASP A 187 3.40 0.56 -15.90
CA ASP A 187 3.30 1.46 -17.06
C ASP A 187 2.14 2.45 -16.94
N THR A 188 0.99 1.99 -16.42
CA THR A 188 -0.19 2.86 -16.23
C THR A 188 0.06 3.89 -15.12
N ASN A 189 0.76 3.48 -14.05
CA ASN A 189 1.08 4.35 -12.93
C ASN A 189 2.13 5.42 -13.30
N GLU A 190 3.08 5.09 -14.17
CA GLU A 190 4.14 5.99 -14.62
C GLU A 190 3.60 7.26 -15.28
N VAL A 191 2.48 7.16 -16.01
CA VAL A 191 1.78 8.32 -16.62
C VAL A 191 1.45 9.41 -15.60
N TYR A 192 1.31 9.05 -14.34
CA TYR A 192 0.95 9.98 -13.26
C TYR A 192 2.12 10.34 -12.36
N ALA A 193 3.36 9.92 -12.66
CA ALA A 193 4.52 10.10 -11.78
C ALA A 193 4.69 11.55 -11.29
N GLU A 194 4.43 12.54 -12.13
CA GLU A 194 4.54 13.97 -11.80
C GLU A 194 3.55 14.47 -10.71
N PHE A 195 2.46 13.73 -10.46
CA PHE A 195 1.44 14.13 -9.49
C PHE A 195 1.74 13.65 -8.07
N ALA A 196 2.61 12.64 -7.92
CA ALA A 196 3.00 12.11 -6.62
C ALA A 196 3.88 13.11 -5.85
N ARG A 197 3.56 13.33 -4.58
CA ARG A 197 4.27 14.26 -3.70
C ARG A 197 4.06 13.91 -2.22
N PRO A 198 4.86 14.46 -1.30
CA PRO A 198 4.67 14.22 0.13
C PRO A 198 3.22 14.48 0.57
N GLY A 199 2.63 13.48 1.21
CA GLY A 199 1.23 13.50 1.64
C GLY A 199 0.19 13.12 0.58
N GLY A 200 0.59 12.80 -0.66
CA GLY A 200 -0.30 12.40 -1.75
C GLY A 200 0.39 11.49 -2.78
N TRP A 201 0.11 10.19 -2.72
CA TRP A 201 0.86 9.18 -3.47
C TRP A 201 0.01 8.42 -4.49
N ASN A 202 0.54 8.23 -5.70
CA ASN A 202 -0.01 7.27 -6.66
C ASN A 202 0.13 5.84 -6.10
N ASP A 203 -0.91 5.03 -6.18
CA ASP A 203 -0.95 3.66 -5.68
C ASP A 203 -1.17 2.66 -6.84
N PRO A 204 -0.13 1.96 -7.31
CA PRO A 204 -0.24 0.91 -8.32
C PRO A 204 -0.76 -0.43 -7.77
N ASP A 205 -1.33 -0.45 -6.56
CA ASP A 205 -1.82 -1.60 -5.80
C ASP A 205 -0.75 -2.31 -4.97
N MET A 206 -1.13 -3.38 -4.26
CA MET A 206 -0.28 -4.11 -3.32
C MET A 206 0.89 -4.87 -3.99
N LEU A 207 1.88 -5.25 -3.19
CA LEU A 207 2.98 -6.13 -3.59
C LEU A 207 2.52 -7.58 -3.66
N GLU A 208 2.75 -8.25 -4.78
CA GLU A 208 2.51 -9.69 -4.99
C GLU A 208 3.71 -10.55 -4.57
N VAL A 209 4.76 -9.94 -4.04
CA VAL A 209 6.02 -10.62 -3.67
C VAL A 209 5.75 -11.78 -2.71
N GLY A 210 6.06 -12.99 -3.14
CA GLY A 210 5.91 -14.21 -2.35
C GLY A 210 4.59 -14.99 -2.56
N ASN A 211 3.71 -14.56 -3.45
CA ASN A 211 2.42 -15.23 -3.70
C ASN A 211 2.50 -16.45 -4.65
N GLY A 212 3.61 -16.58 -5.39
CA GLY A 212 4.04 -17.79 -6.12
C GLY A 212 3.84 -17.79 -7.64
N GLY A 213 3.26 -16.73 -8.22
CA GLY A 213 2.96 -16.60 -9.65
C GLY A 213 4.07 -15.98 -10.50
N MET A 214 5.06 -15.33 -9.87
CA MET A 214 6.26 -14.80 -10.53
C MET A 214 7.56 -15.47 -10.04
N THR A 215 8.61 -15.38 -10.83
CA THR A 215 9.98 -15.80 -10.47
C THR A 215 10.62 -14.83 -9.47
N LYS A 216 11.74 -15.24 -8.83
CA LYS A 216 12.50 -14.38 -7.91
C LYS A 216 12.92 -13.07 -8.57
N ASP A 217 13.46 -13.13 -9.79
CA ASP A 217 13.91 -11.95 -10.53
C ASP A 217 12.74 -11.02 -10.88
N GLU A 218 11.59 -11.59 -11.26
CA GLU A 218 10.37 -10.81 -11.53
C GLU A 218 9.84 -10.12 -10.26
N TYR A 219 9.90 -10.77 -9.09
CA TYR A 219 9.56 -10.12 -7.82
C TYR A 219 10.55 -9.03 -7.42
N ILE A 220 11.84 -9.22 -7.69
CA ILE A 220 12.86 -8.19 -7.49
C ILE A 220 12.55 -6.97 -8.37
N VAL A 221 12.16 -7.17 -9.63
CA VAL A 221 11.71 -6.08 -10.51
C VAL A 221 10.47 -5.40 -9.94
N HIS A 222 9.45 -6.18 -9.56
CA HIS A 222 8.20 -5.65 -9.01
C HIS A 222 8.45 -4.77 -7.78
N PHE A 223 9.23 -5.26 -6.81
CA PHE A 223 9.58 -4.50 -5.61
C PHE A 223 10.38 -3.24 -5.94
N SER A 224 11.34 -3.34 -6.87
CA SER A 224 12.18 -2.20 -7.28
C SER A 224 11.36 -1.10 -7.97
N ILE A 225 10.43 -1.48 -8.85
CA ILE A 225 9.53 -0.53 -9.53
C ILE A 225 8.62 0.13 -8.48
N TRP A 226 8.00 -0.64 -7.59
CA TRP A 226 7.13 -0.07 -6.56
C TRP A 226 7.87 0.88 -5.63
N ALA A 227 9.12 0.57 -5.28
CA ALA A 227 9.94 1.46 -4.46
C ALA A 227 10.28 2.77 -5.19
N ILE A 228 10.72 2.70 -6.46
CA ILE A 228 11.16 3.89 -7.21
C ILE A 228 9.98 4.73 -7.73
N SER A 229 8.83 4.13 -8.03
CA SER A 229 7.63 4.87 -8.49
C SER A 229 7.00 5.77 -7.41
N LYS A 230 7.50 5.69 -6.18
CA LYS A 230 7.14 6.60 -5.09
C LYS A 230 8.21 7.67 -4.86
N GLU A 231 9.28 7.69 -5.67
CA GLU A 231 10.30 8.72 -5.60
C GLU A 231 9.68 10.08 -5.96
N MET A 232 10.02 11.07 -5.15
CA MET A 232 9.52 12.43 -5.28
C MET A 232 10.34 13.18 -6.33
N LEU A 233 9.69 13.62 -7.41
CA LEU A 233 10.27 14.58 -8.35
C LEU A 233 10.24 16.00 -7.74
N ASN A 234 11.23 16.31 -6.90
CA ASN A 234 11.37 17.62 -6.27
C ASN A 234 11.94 18.65 -7.26
N ILE A 235 11.10 19.22 -8.13
CA ILE A 235 11.49 20.38 -8.97
C ILE A 235 11.45 21.70 -8.18
N PHE A 236 10.80 21.73 -7.00
CA PHE A 236 10.68 22.93 -6.19
C PHE A 236 11.59 22.87 -4.97
N GLY A 237 12.77 23.50 -5.10
CA GLY A 237 13.71 23.73 -4.01
C GLY A 237 13.07 24.57 -2.90
N SER A 238 12.57 23.89 -1.88
CA SER A 238 12.35 24.48 -0.57
C SER A 238 13.08 23.64 0.45
N ASP A 239 13.95 24.30 1.22
CA ASP A 239 14.78 23.75 2.31
C ASP A 239 13.96 23.19 3.50
N ALA A 240 12.67 22.91 3.30
CA ALA A 240 11.69 22.70 4.36
C ALA A 240 11.45 21.24 4.75
N TYR A 241 11.98 20.24 4.02
CA TYR A 241 11.72 18.84 4.33
C TYR A 241 12.92 18.15 5.01
N ARG A 242 13.40 18.75 6.10
CA ARG A 242 14.31 18.11 7.06
C ARG A 242 13.56 17.88 8.37
N GLY A 243 12.81 16.79 8.49
CA GLY A 243 12.44 16.36 9.84
C GLY A 243 11.24 15.44 10.02
N ASP A 244 10.30 15.38 9.07
CA ASP A 244 9.09 14.59 9.30
C ASP A 244 9.04 13.31 8.45
N ARG A 245 9.32 12.17 9.10
CA ARG A 245 9.22 10.81 8.54
C ARG A 245 7.76 10.36 8.32
N THR A 246 6.75 11.17 8.64
CA THR A 246 5.38 10.65 8.88
C THR A 246 4.49 10.45 7.65
N MET A 247 4.88 10.84 6.43
CA MET A 247 4.02 10.65 5.25
C MET A 247 4.73 9.99 4.09
N GLN A 248 5.26 8.79 4.33
CA GLN A 248 5.83 7.92 3.30
C GLN A 248 4.73 7.29 2.45
N ALA A 249 5.02 7.01 1.19
CA ALA A 249 4.14 6.17 0.40
C ALA A 249 4.16 4.74 0.96
N PRO A 250 3.01 4.13 1.27
CA PRO A 250 2.98 2.79 1.82
C PRO A 250 3.38 1.76 0.75
N LEU A 251 4.35 0.89 1.07
CA LEU A 251 4.55 -0.39 0.41
C LEU A 251 3.66 -1.42 1.10
N LEU A 252 2.60 -1.85 0.43
CA LEU A 252 1.60 -2.76 1.00
C LEU A 252 1.95 -4.21 0.66
N ILE A 253 2.39 -4.99 1.64
CA ILE A 253 2.68 -6.42 1.45
C ILE A 253 1.37 -7.20 1.26
N GLY A 254 1.24 -7.92 0.14
CA GLY A 254 0.06 -8.73 -0.18
C GLY A 254 0.15 -10.21 0.20
N CYS A 255 1.30 -10.69 0.66
CA CYS A 255 1.52 -12.11 1.01
C CYS A 255 1.29 -12.40 2.50
N ASP A 256 1.26 -13.70 2.86
CA ASP A 256 1.15 -14.12 4.26
C ASP A 256 2.50 -13.97 5.00
N VAL A 257 2.67 -12.85 5.71
CA VAL A 257 3.88 -12.55 6.49
C VAL A 257 4.16 -13.52 7.63
N ARG A 258 3.19 -14.38 8.01
CA ARG A 258 3.40 -15.41 9.04
C ARG A 258 4.18 -16.61 8.50
N ASN A 259 4.24 -16.76 7.18
CA ASN A 259 4.87 -17.88 6.50
C ASN A 259 5.52 -17.45 5.18
N MET A 260 6.63 -16.70 5.29
CA MET A 260 7.41 -16.27 4.14
C MET A 260 8.63 -17.15 3.92
N THR A 261 8.99 -17.35 2.64
CA THR A 261 10.27 -17.95 2.29
C THR A 261 11.42 -16.99 2.59
N LYS A 262 12.64 -17.52 2.72
CA LYS A 262 13.85 -16.69 2.85
C LYS A 262 14.01 -15.73 1.66
N GLU A 263 13.71 -16.21 0.46
CA GLU A 263 13.76 -15.40 -0.76
C GLU A 263 12.76 -14.25 -0.73
N THR A 264 11.53 -14.48 -0.26
CA THR A 264 10.53 -13.42 -0.08
C THR A 264 11.04 -12.37 0.88
N MET A 265 11.57 -12.80 2.04
CA MET A 265 12.14 -11.90 3.04
C MET A 265 13.31 -11.09 2.49
N GLU A 266 14.26 -11.71 1.79
CA GLU A 266 15.39 -11.01 1.14
C GLU A 266 14.94 -9.86 0.24
N ILE A 267 13.81 -10.01 -0.44
CA ILE A 267 13.25 -8.99 -1.34
C ILE A 267 12.62 -7.86 -0.52
N ILE A 268 11.63 -8.17 0.30
CA ILE A 268 10.83 -7.14 0.99
C ILE A 268 11.57 -6.47 2.16
N SER A 269 12.67 -7.05 2.63
CA SER A 269 13.49 -6.51 3.72
C SER A 269 14.77 -5.81 3.25
N ASN A 270 14.93 -5.56 1.94
CA ASN A 270 16.10 -4.84 1.44
C ASN A 270 16.06 -3.36 1.86
N GLU A 271 16.79 -3.03 2.92
CA GLU A 271 16.85 -1.68 3.50
C GLU A 271 17.31 -0.61 2.50
N GLU A 272 18.19 -0.95 1.55
CA GLU A 272 18.71 0.02 0.57
C GLU A 272 17.67 0.37 -0.48
N VAL A 273 16.83 -0.59 -0.87
CA VAL A 273 15.74 -0.35 -1.82
C VAL A 273 14.60 0.40 -1.13
N ILE A 274 14.26 0.04 0.11
CA ILE A 274 13.30 0.80 0.93
C ILE A 274 13.79 2.24 1.15
N ALA A 275 15.10 2.43 1.32
CA ALA A 275 15.72 3.74 1.48
C ALA A 275 15.63 4.63 0.21
N ILE A 276 15.25 4.10 -0.96
CA ILE A 276 15.05 4.91 -2.17
C ILE A 276 13.86 5.86 -2.06
N LEU A 277 12.88 5.51 -1.22
CA LEU A 277 11.77 6.39 -0.85
C LEU A 277 12.23 7.76 -0.29
N TRP A 278 13.53 7.90 -0.01
CA TRP A 278 14.17 9.06 0.60
C TRP A 278 15.18 9.76 -0.34
N VAL A 279 15.25 9.35 -1.61
CA VAL A 279 16.18 9.94 -2.59
C VAL A 279 15.56 11.19 -3.22
N PHE A 280 16.36 12.25 -3.32
CA PHE A 280 15.96 13.54 -3.87
C PHE A 280 16.67 13.78 -5.19
N LYS A 281 15.92 14.03 -6.27
CA LYS A 281 16.49 14.57 -7.51
C LYS A 281 16.88 16.03 -7.28
N LEU A 282 18.15 16.36 -7.53
CA LEU A 282 18.71 17.70 -7.30
C LEU A 282 18.80 18.51 -8.60
N LYS A 283 18.84 19.85 -8.46
CA LYS A 283 19.11 20.74 -9.61
C LYS A 283 20.52 20.49 -10.14
N LYS A 284 20.70 20.68 -11.46
CA LYS A 284 21.97 20.47 -12.17
C LYS A 284 23.15 21.25 -11.56
N SER A 285 22.89 22.42 -10.95
CA SER A 285 23.88 23.25 -10.26
C SER A 285 24.41 22.64 -8.95
N GLU A 286 23.59 21.85 -8.26
CA GLU A 286 23.89 21.26 -6.94
C GLU A 286 24.41 19.81 -7.05
N TRP A 287 24.44 19.27 -8.28
CA TRP A 287 24.85 17.90 -8.55
C TRP A 287 26.22 17.57 -7.94
N LYS A 288 27.23 18.43 -8.10
CA LYS A 288 28.62 18.13 -7.69
C LYS A 288 28.81 17.98 -6.17
N GLU A 289 27.94 18.54 -5.34
CA GLU A 289 28.15 18.58 -3.88
C GLU A 289 27.36 17.51 -3.12
N ILE A 290 26.13 17.21 -3.56
CA ILE A 290 25.20 16.31 -2.85
C ILE A 290 24.38 15.39 -3.77
N GLY A 291 24.67 15.41 -5.08
CA GLY A 291 23.95 14.67 -6.12
C GLY A 291 23.75 13.18 -5.80
N ARG A 292 22.51 12.71 -5.81
CA ARG A 292 22.19 11.27 -5.85
C ARG A 292 21.08 11.04 -6.87
N VAL A 293 21.24 10.03 -7.71
CA VAL A 293 20.20 9.60 -8.66
C VAL A 293 20.00 8.10 -8.49
N ALA A 294 18.76 7.69 -8.24
CA ALA A 294 18.38 6.29 -8.34
C ALA A 294 18.17 5.93 -9.81
N VAL A 295 18.70 4.78 -10.23
CA VAL A 295 18.54 4.25 -11.58
C VAL A 295 18.07 2.81 -11.49
N LEU A 296 16.96 2.50 -12.14
CA LEU A 296 16.46 1.15 -12.30
C LEU A 296 16.54 0.76 -13.78
N LEU A 297 17.35 -0.24 -14.09
CA LEU A 297 17.44 -0.84 -15.42
C LEU A 297 16.67 -2.16 -15.41
N VAL A 298 15.66 -2.30 -16.28
CA VAL A 298 14.77 -3.48 -16.30
C VAL A 298 14.80 -4.14 -17.67
N ASN A 299 15.16 -5.43 -17.72
CA ASN A 299 15.01 -6.22 -18.93
C ASN A 299 13.62 -6.79 -19.02
N ARG A 300 12.78 -6.14 -19.82
CA ARG A 300 11.41 -6.57 -20.09
C ARG A 300 11.29 -7.76 -21.04
N GLY A 301 12.38 -8.13 -21.71
CA GLY A 301 12.40 -9.15 -22.75
C GLY A 301 12.69 -10.54 -22.23
N ALA A 302 12.42 -11.53 -23.08
CA ALA A 302 12.58 -12.96 -22.81
C ALA A 302 14.04 -13.46 -22.83
N PHE A 303 15.00 -12.59 -23.18
CA PHE A 303 16.40 -12.96 -23.39
C PHE A 303 17.34 -12.01 -22.66
N ARG A 304 18.49 -12.54 -22.26
CA ARG A 304 19.57 -11.76 -21.65
C ARG A 304 19.95 -10.59 -22.56
N THR A 305 19.88 -9.38 -22.01
CA THR A 305 20.07 -8.13 -22.76
C THR A 305 20.92 -7.16 -21.95
N SER A 306 21.69 -6.32 -22.66
CA SER A 306 22.40 -5.19 -22.04
C SER A 306 21.55 -3.93 -22.17
N ILE A 307 21.38 -3.22 -21.07
CA ILE A 307 20.63 -1.97 -21.00
C ILE A 307 21.57 -0.87 -20.54
N THR A 308 21.46 0.30 -21.16
CA THR A 308 22.31 1.45 -20.89
C THR A 308 21.46 2.62 -20.40
N ALA A 309 21.85 3.21 -19.26
CA ALA A 309 21.39 4.53 -18.88
C ALA A 309 22.41 5.57 -19.35
N HIS A 310 22.00 6.47 -20.24
CA HIS A 310 22.80 7.62 -20.63
C HIS A 310 22.54 8.78 -19.69
N TRP A 311 23.58 9.54 -19.35
CA TRP A 311 23.44 10.65 -18.40
C TRP A 311 22.45 11.72 -18.83
N ASP A 312 22.38 12.01 -20.12
CA ASP A 312 21.44 12.99 -20.67
C ASP A 312 19.98 12.57 -20.46
N ASP A 313 19.68 11.25 -20.47
CA ASP A 313 18.33 10.71 -20.24
C ASP A 313 17.92 10.82 -18.76
N ILE A 314 18.87 10.64 -17.84
CA ILE A 314 18.61 10.61 -16.39
C ILE A 314 18.93 11.93 -15.68
N GLY A 315 19.29 12.98 -16.44
CA GLY A 315 19.52 14.33 -15.93
C GLY A 315 20.86 14.53 -15.21
N ILE A 316 21.84 13.66 -15.46
CA ILE A 316 23.22 13.82 -14.98
C ILE A 316 24.00 14.66 -16.00
N PRO A 317 24.86 15.62 -15.60
CA PRO A 317 25.67 16.36 -16.58
C PRO A 317 26.65 15.44 -17.34
N ALA A 318 26.72 15.61 -18.67
CA ALA A 318 27.49 14.78 -19.62
C ALA A 318 28.99 14.54 -19.31
N GLY A 319 29.62 15.32 -18.41
CA GLY A 319 31.02 15.16 -18.00
C GLY A 319 31.23 14.68 -16.55
N SER A 320 30.17 14.35 -15.82
CA SER A 320 30.21 14.09 -14.39
C SER A 320 30.61 12.66 -14.02
N VAL A 321 31.86 12.42 -13.64
CA VAL A 321 32.28 11.08 -13.19
C VAL A 321 31.45 10.62 -11.98
N VAL A 322 30.86 9.43 -12.06
CA VAL A 322 30.05 8.87 -10.96
C VAL A 322 30.56 7.54 -10.44
N GLU A 323 30.30 7.27 -9.17
CA GLU A 323 30.26 5.92 -8.63
C GLU A 323 28.84 5.37 -8.63
N ALA A 324 28.72 4.05 -8.76
CA ALA A 324 27.45 3.35 -8.74
C ALA A 324 27.44 2.32 -7.60
N ARG A 325 26.41 2.38 -6.75
CA ARG A 325 26.13 1.36 -5.73
C ARG A 325 24.98 0.48 -6.18
N ASP A 326 25.25 -0.81 -6.42
CA ASP A 326 24.22 -1.83 -6.71
C ASP A 326 23.51 -2.18 -5.40
N LEU A 327 22.21 -1.89 -5.34
CA LEU A 327 21.40 -2.01 -4.12
C LEU A 327 20.93 -3.43 -3.85
N TRP A 328 20.86 -4.26 -4.88
CA TRP A 328 20.54 -5.68 -4.74
C TRP A 328 21.78 -6.51 -4.45
N ALA A 329 22.96 -6.10 -4.95
CA ALA A 329 24.23 -6.72 -4.60
C ALA A 329 24.90 -6.12 -3.35
N HIS A 330 24.30 -5.10 -2.73
CA HIS A 330 24.82 -4.36 -1.56
C HIS A 330 26.27 -3.86 -1.73
N LYS A 331 26.64 -3.50 -2.97
CA LYS A 331 28.05 -3.29 -3.33
C LYS A 331 28.24 -2.07 -4.22
N THR A 332 29.22 -1.25 -3.86
CA THR A 332 29.73 -0.19 -4.74
C THR A 332 30.61 -0.80 -5.82
N LEU A 333 30.31 -0.51 -7.08
CA LEU A 333 31.09 -0.96 -8.22
C LEU A 333 32.47 -0.30 -8.20
N LYS A 334 33.50 -1.08 -8.52
CA LYS A 334 34.90 -0.59 -8.54
C LYS A 334 35.14 0.39 -9.68
N GLN A 335 34.49 0.17 -10.82
CA GLN A 335 34.56 1.03 -11.98
C GLN A 335 33.88 2.36 -11.68
N LYS A 336 34.49 3.45 -12.16
CA LYS A 336 33.87 4.76 -12.24
C LYS A 336 33.26 4.94 -13.63
N PHE A 337 32.09 5.56 -13.68
CA PHE A 337 31.31 5.65 -14.91
C PHE A 337 31.41 7.05 -15.48
N VAL A 338 31.55 7.12 -16.81
CA VAL A 338 31.52 8.37 -17.57
C VAL A 338 30.59 8.25 -18.79
N GLY A 339 29.70 9.22 -19.00
CA GLY A 339 28.72 9.31 -20.10
C GLY A 339 27.48 8.45 -19.89
N ASN A 340 27.67 7.24 -19.37
CA ASN A 340 26.63 6.24 -19.23
C ASN A 340 26.99 5.14 -18.23
N LEU A 341 26.02 4.29 -17.93
CA LEU A 341 26.19 3.00 -17.24
C LEU A 341 25.44 1.92 -18.01
N THR A 342 26.14 0.85 -18.42
CA THR A 342 25.55 -0.32 -19.06
C THR A 342 25.61 -1.53 -18.14
N ALA A 343 24.52 -2.28 -18.05
CA ALA A 343 24.47 -3.55 -17.32
C ALA A 343 23.79 -4.64 -18.16
N ALA A 344 24.39 -5.82 -18.18
CA ALA A 344 23.77 -7.03 -18.73
C ALA A 344 22.95 -7.73 -17.66
N MET A 345 21.73 -8.13 -17.99
CA MET A 345 20.83 -8.83 -17.09
C MET A 345 20.03 -9.89 -17.85
N ASP A 346 19.69 -10.97 -17.14
CA ASP A 346 18.90 -12.07 -17.69
C ASP A 346 17.45 -11.63 -17.96
N SER A 347 16.66 -12.53 -18.55
CA SER A 347 15.24 -12.28 -18.84
C SER A 347 14.50 -11.86 -17.58
N HIS A 348 13.68 -10.81 -17.68
CA HIS A 348 12.83 -10.33 -16.58
C HIS A 348 13.58 -10.01 -15.27
N ALA A 349 14.86 -9.67 -15.37
CA ALA A 349 15.67 -9.20 -14.25
C ALA A 349 15.88 -7.69 -14.30
N CYS A 350 16.30 -7.11 -13.18
CA CYS A 350 16.73 -5.71 -13.12
C CYS A 350 18.06 -5.52 -12.41
N LYS A 351 18.61 -4.32 -12.59
CA LYS A 351 19.66 -3.76 -11.75
C LYS A 351 19.24 -2.41 -11.23
N MET A 352 19.44 -2.19 -9.94
CA MET A 352 19.08 -0.95 -9.27
C MET A 352 20.32 -0.32 -8.65
N TYR A 353 20.57 0.94 -8.98
CA TYR A 353 21.75 1.66 -8.58
C TYR A 353 21.41 2.98 -7.89
N ILE A 354 22.20 3.38 -6.89
CA ILE A 354 22.38 4.79 -6.55
C ILE A 354 23.67 5.29 -7.20
N LEU A 355 23.54 6.32 -8.03
CA LEU A 355 24.65 7.03 -8.65
C LEU A 355 25.00 8.26 -7.82
N LYS A 356 26.30 8.46 -7.57
CA LYS A 356 26.82 9.63 -6.86
C LYS A 356 28.00 10.23 -7.62
N PRO A 357 28.10 11.55 -7.74
CA PRO A 357 29.26 12.18 -8.34
C PRO A 357 30.50 11.97 -7.47
N ILE A 358 31.63 11.86 -8.14
CA ILE A 358 32.94 11.89 -7.51
C ILE A 358 33.48 13.29 -7.78
N ALA A 359 33.73 14.03 -6.70
CA ALA A 359 34.24 15.39 -6.75
C ALA A 359 35.61 15.48 -7.46
#